data_AF-A0A090DSS9-F1
#
_entry.id   AF-A0A090DSS9-F1
#
_cell.length_a   1.000
_cell.length_b   1.000
_cell.length_c   1.000
_cell.angle_alpha   90.00
_cell.angle_beta   90.00
_cell.angle_gamma   90.00
#
_symmetry.space_group_name_H-M   'P 1'
#
loop_
_entity.id
_entity.type
_entity.pdbx_description
1 polymer ?
#
loop_
_entity_poly.entity_id
_entity_poly.type
_entity_poly.pdbx_seq_one_letter_code
_entity_poly.pdbx_strand_id
1 'polypeptide(L)' 'MTGSDQDPLPRPVRLWQEEVHKPGIYDLEVDTSRTSPDACAEAIRQRLIAGPEPTAFVTLAQLRAG' A
#
# COMPACT_ATOMS: atom_id res chain seq x y z
N MET A 1 5.08 -6.16 18.40
CA MET A 1 6.27 -6.78 19.04
C MET A 1 7.31 -5.69 19.18
N THR A 2 7.74 -5.38 20.40
CA THR A 2 8.79 -4.39 20.68
C THR A 2 10.06 -5.15 21.06
N GLY A 3 11.17 -4.83 20.40
CA GLY A 3 12.50 -5.31 20.84
C GLY A 3 12.86 -4.67 22.18
N SER A 4 13.73 -5.31 22.95
CA SER A 4 14.29 -4.71 24.17
C SER A 4 15.64 -4.08 23.85
N ASP A 5 16.16 -3.22 24.73
CA ASP A 5 17.50 -2.64 24.56
C ASP A 5 18.62 -3.71 24.52
N GLN A 6 18.39 -4.88 25.12
CA GLN A 6 19.33 -6.01 25.12
C GLN A 6 19.17 -6.92 23.90
N ASP A 7 18.06 -6.80 23.17
CA ASP A 7 17.77 -7.57 21.96
C ASP A 7 16.96 -6.69 20.99
N PRO A 8 17.62 -5.74 20.31
CA PRO A 8 16.95 -4.81 19.43
C PRO A 8 16.39 -5.54 18.21
N LEU A 9 15.20 -5.13 17.77
CA LEU A 9 14.62 -5.68 16.55
C LEU A 9 15.60 -5.52 15.39
N PRO A 10 15.85 -6.59 14.60
CA PRO A 10 16.69 -6.48 13.43
C PRO A 10 16.21 -5.33 12.54
N ARG A 11 17.14 -4.51 12.04
CA ARG A 11 16.83 -3.32 11.24
C ARG A 11 15.77 -3.58 10.14
N PRO A 12 15.80 -4.69 9.37
CA PRO A 12 14.75 -4.97 8.39
C PRO A 12 13.35 -5.13 8.99
N VAL A 13 13.24 -5.77 10.16
CA VAL A 13 11.97 -5.98 10.87
C VAL A 13 11.42 -4.66 11.38
N ARG A 14 12.27 -3.81 11.96
CA ARG A 14 11.87 -2.47 12.43
C ARG A 14 11.33 -1.62 11.28
N LEU A 15 12.07 -1.54 10.16
CA LEU A 15 11.64 -0.78 8.98
C LEU A 15 10.32 -1.32 8.41
N TRP A 16 10.15 -2.64 8.35
CA TRP A 16 8.89 -3.24 7.92
C TRP A 16 7.73 -2.87 8.86
N GLN A 17 7.91 -2.99 10.18
CA GLN A 17 6.85 -2.64 11.15
C GLN A 17 6.41 -1.19 11.04
N GLU A 18 7.37 -0.27 10.86
CA GLU A 18 7.13 1.17 10.73
C GLU A 18 6.36 1.51 9.44
N GLU A 19 6.66 0.82 8.33
CA GLU A 19 6.14 1.19 7.01
C GLU A 19 4.90 0.40 6.58
N VAL A 20 4.71 -0.84 7.05
CA VAL A 20 3.59 -1.71 6.58
C VAL A 20 2.20 -1.15 6.91
N HIS A 21 2.10 -0.29 7.94
CA HIS A 21 0.85 0.35 8.34
C HIS A 21 0.60 1.69 7.63
N LYS A 22 1.53 2.15 6.79
CA LYS A 22 1.41 3.39 6.03
C LYS A 22 1.05 3.04 4.59
N PRO A 23 -0.23 3.13 4.20
CA PRO A 23 -0.59 2.96 2.80
C PRO A 23 0.12 4.00 1.96
N GLY A 24 0.70 3.56 0.85
CA GLY A 24 1.27 4.44 -0.16
C GLY A 24 0.20 5.17 -0.97
N ILE A 25 0.63 5.90 -2.00
CA ILE A 25 -0.29 6.53 -2.95
C ILE A 25 -0.72 5.47 -3.95
N TYR A 26 -2.00 5.12 -3.92
CA TYR A 26 -2.60 4.15 -4.83
C TYR A 26 -3.83 4.77 -5.51
N ASP A 27 -4.06 4.34 -6.75
CA ASP A 27 -5.20 4.75 -7.54
C ASP A 27 -6.50 4.02 -7.16
N LEU A 28 -6.39 2.85 -6.52
CA LEU A 28 -7.49 2.00 -6.09
C LEU A 28 -7.16 1.35 -4.74
N GLU A 29 -8.15 1.28 -3.86
CA GLU A 29 -8.13 0.48 -2.63
C GLU A 29 -9.22 -0.60 -2.70
N VAL A 30 -8.91 -1.80 -2.22
CA VAL A 30 -9.88 -2.90 -2.04
C VAL A 30 -9.83 -3.37 -0.60
N ASP A 31 -10.99 -3.49 0.04
CA ASP A 31 -11.08 -3.92 1.44
C ASP A 31 -11.26 -5.44 1.52
N THR A 32 -10.15 -6.15 1.70
CA THR A 32 -10.14 -7.62 1.80
C THR A 32 -10.76 -8.14 3.11
N SER A 33 -11.04 -7.28 4.09
CA SER A 33 -11.76 -7.66 5.32
C SER A 33 -13.27 -7.66 5.13
N ARG A 34 -13.77 -6.93 4.11
CA ARG A 34 -15.19 -6.73 3.83
C ARG A 34 -15.69 -7.41 2.56
N THR A 35 -14.82 -7.57 1.57
CA THR A 35 -15.18 -8.08 0.24
C THR A 35 -14.55 -9.45 -0.01
N SER A 36 -15.27 -10.31 -0.75
CA SER A 36 -14.74 -11.60 -1.17
C SER A 36 -13.56 -11.41 -2.13
N PRO A 37 -12.65 -12.40 -2.24
CA PRO A 37 -11.56 -12.36 -3.20
C PRO A 37 -12.02 -12.08 -4.64
N ASP A 38 -13.10 -12.73 -5.10
CA ASP A 38 -13.64 -12.55 -6.45
C ASP A 38 -14.16 -11.12 -6.68
N ALA A 39 -14.80 -10.53 -5.66
CA ALA A 39 -15.28 -9.16 -5.75
C ALA A 39 -14.13 -8.14 -5.80
N CYS A 40 -13.06 -8.36 -5.03
CA CYS A 40 -11.85 -7.54 -5.11
C CYS A 40 -11.20 -7.64 -6.50
N ALA A 41 -11.10 -8.87 -7.06
CA ALA A 41 -10.54 -9.09 -8.38
C ALA A 41 -11.37 -8.38 -9.47
N GLU A 42 -12.70 -8.43 -9.38
CA GLU A 42 -13.59 -7.72 -10.29
C GLU A 42 -13.44 -6.21 -10.18
N ALA A 43 -13.29 -5.65 -8.97
CA ALA A 43 -13.04 -4.22 -8.78
C ALA A 43 -11.73 -3.77 -9.47
N ILE A 44 -10.66 -4.57 -9.35
CA ILE A 44 -9.39 -4.34 -10.05
C ILE A 44 -9.61 -4.39 -11.56
N ARG A 45 -10.31 -5.41 -12.06
CA ARG A 45 -10.60 -5.55 -13.50
C ARG A 45 -11.34 -4.33 -14.03
N GLN A 46 -12.39 -3.87 -13.33
CA GLN A 46 -13.17 -2.69 -13.72
C GLN A 46 -12.33 -1.42 -13.75
N ARG A 47 -11.45 -1.23 -12.75
CA ARG A 47 -10.51 -0.10 -12.74
C ARG A 47 -9.59 -0.11 -13.96
N LEU A 48 -9.12 -1.27 -14.39
CA LEU A 48 -8.22 -1.39 -15.53
C LEU A 48 -8.91 -1.13 -16.88
N ILE A 49 -10.18 -1.55 -17.03
CA ILE A 49 -10.87 -1.46 -18.33
C ILE A 49 -11.64 -0.15 -18.53
N ALA A 50 -12.15 0.45 -17.46
CA ALA A 50 -13.09 1.57 -17.51
C ALA A 50 -12.81 2.65 -16.47
N GLY A 51 -11.70 2.52 -15.73
CA GLY A 51 -11.32 3.50 -14.72
C GLY A 51 -10.77 4.80 -15.33
N PRO A 52 -10.69 5.86 -14.49
CA PRO A 52 -9.97 7.07 -14.87
C PRO A 52 -8.47 6.77 -15.03
N GLU A 53 -7.75 7.68 -15.71
CA GLU A 53 -6.29 7.54 -15.87
C GLU A 53 -5.58 7.39 -14.49
N PRO A 54 -4.62 6.47 -14.36
CA PRO A 54 -3.83 6.32 -13.14
C PRO A 54 -2.99 7.56 -12.85
N THR A 55 -3.04 8.03 -11.61
CA THR A 55 -2.37 9.25 -11.15
C THR A 55 -1.24 8.98 -10.17
N ALA A 56 -1.23 7.82 -9.50
CA ALA A 56 -0.31 7.56 -8.38
C ALA A 56 1.17 7.76 -8.76
N PHE A 57 1.60 7.27 -9.92
CA PHE A 57 2.98 7.45 -10.38
C PHE A 57 3.31 8.91 -10.69
N VAL A 58 2.37 9.67 -11.28
CA VAL A 58 2.55 11.10 -11.55
C VAL A 58 2.71 11.86 -10.23
N THR A 59 1.85 11.59 -9.25
CA THR A 59 1.94 12.19 -7.92
C THR A 59 3.25 11.85 -7.23
N LEU A 60 3.69 10.58 -7.28
CA LEU A 60 4.96 10.16 -6.70
C LEU A 60 6.18 10.83 -7.36
N ALA A 61 6.13 11.04 -8.69
CA ALA A 61 7.19 11.74 -9.40
C ALA A 61 7.27 13.21 -8.98
N GLN A 62 6.14 13.88 -8.77
CA GLN A 62 6.07 15.26 -8.31
C GLN A 62 6.57 15.43 -6.88
N LEU A 63 6.21 14.51 -5.96
CA LEU A 63 6.66 14.55 -4.57
C LEU A 63 8.17 14.37 -4.40
N ARG A 64 8.85 13.74 -5.36
CA ARG A 64 10.31 13.57 -5.35
C ARG A 64 11.07 14.76 -5.96
N ALA A 65 10.37 15.63 -6.69
CA ALA A 65 10.94 16.78 -7.38
C ALA A 65 10.91 18.08 -6.56
N GLY A 66 10.22 18.09 -5.42
CA GLY A 66 10.22 19.17 -4.42
C GLY A 66 11.03 18.79 -3.18
#